data_AF-A0A7W0F843-F1
#
_entry.id   AF-A0A7W0F843-F1
#
_cell.length_a   1.000
_cell.length_b   1.000
_cell.length_c   1.000
_cell.angle_alpha   90.00
_cell.angle_beta   90.00
_cell.angle_gamma   90.00
#
_symmetry.space_group_name_H-M   'P 1'
#
loop_
_entity.id
_entity.type
_entity.pdbx_description
1 polymer ?
#
loop_
_entity_poly.entity_id
_entity_poly.type
_entity_poly.pdbx_seq_one_letter_code
_entity_poly.pdbx_strand_id
1 'polypeptide(L)' 'METPELKLVRKLHGIFKSKNLTLSLAESCTASFISSLIVHLPGASDFFDSAV' A
#
# COMPACT_ATOMS: atom_id res chain seq x y z
N MET A 1 -13.65 13.27 0.69
CA MET A 1 -12.60 14.03 -0.04
C MET A 1 -11.39 13.12 -0.17
N GLU A 2 -10.79 12.97 -1.35
CA GLU A 2 -9.64 12.07 -1.55
C GLU A 2 -8.36 12.71 -1.01
N THR A 3 -7.67 12.01 -0.11
CA THR A 3 -6.43 12.51 0.50
C THR A 3 -5.21 12.26 -0.41
N PRO A 4 -4.11 13.01 -0.26
CA PRO A 4 -2.88 12.77 -1.00
C PRO A 4 -2.33 11.35 -0.85
N GLU A 5 -2.47 10.76 0.35
CA GLU A 5 -2.02 9.41 0.68
C GLU A 5 -2.81 8.37 -0.14
N LEU A 6 -4.14 8.50 -0.18
CA LEU A 6 -5.00 7.61 -0.98
C LEU A 6 -4.67 7.67 -2.48
N LYS A 7 -4.36 8.85 -3.01
CA LYS A 7 -3.89 9.00 -4.40
C LYS A 7 -2.58 8.25 -4.64
N LEU A 8 -1.65 8.34 -3.69
CA LEU A 8 -0.37 7.67 -3.79
C LEU A 8 -0.52 6.14 -3.73
N VAL A 9 -1.30 5.62 -2.78
CA VAL A 9 -1.56 4.18 -2.65
C VAL A 9 -2.22 3.62 -3.91
N ARG A 10 -3.18 4.34 -4.51
CA ARG A 10 -3.79 3.95 -5.81
C ARG A 10 -2.77 3.89 -6.95
N LYS A 11 -1.86 4.86 -7.00
CA LYS A 11 -0.78 4.87 -7.99
C LYS A 11 0.17 3.68 -7.79
N LEU A 12 0.53 3.36 -6.55
CA LEU A 12 1.34 2.19 -6.22
C LEU A 12 0.64 0.89 -6.65
N HIS A 13 -0.64 0.71 -6.32
CA HIS A 13 -1.43 -0.44 -6.77
C HIS A 13 -1.34 -0.62 -8.29
N GLY A 14 -1.59 0.45 -9.08
CA GLY A 14 -1.50 0.38 -10.54
C GLY A 14 -0.12 -0.03 -11.05
N ILE A 15 0.95 0.55 -10.49
CA ILE A 15 2.34 0.26 -10.90
C ILE A 15 2.69 -1.20 -10.59
N PHE A 16 2.43 -1.67 -9.37
CA PHE A 16 2.80 -3.01 -8.93
C PHE A 16 2.01 -4.08 -9.69
N LYS A 17 0.70 -3.87 -9.86
CA LYS A 17 -0.17 -4.77 -10.65
C LYS A 17 0.28 -4.86 -12.11
N SER A 18 0.60 -3.73 -12.74
CA SER A 18 1.08 -3.72 -14.14
C SER A 18 2.40 -4.45 -14.36
N LYS A 19 3.18 -4.65 -13.28
CA LYS A 19 4.50 -5.28 -13.31
C LYS A 19 4.51 -6.67 -12.66
N ASN A 20 3.36 -7.16 -12.18
CA ASN A 20 3.25 -8.40 -11.42
C ASN A 20 4.24 -8.46 -10.24
N LEU A 21 4.33 -7.35 -9.49
CA LEU A 21 5.19 -7.21 -8.31
C LEU A 21 4.37 -7.15 -7.03
N THR A 22 4.98 -7.60 -5.93
CA THR A 22 4.45 -7.45 -4.57
C THR A 22 5.29 -6.47 -3.74
N LEU A 23 4.67 -5.93 -2.69
CA LEU A 23 5.24 -4.97 -1.75
C LEU A 23 5.15 -5.54 -0.34
N SER A 24 6.27 -5.51 0.38
CA SER A 24 6.31 -5.72 1.84
C SER A 24 6.85 -4.47 2.52
N LEU A 25 6.43 -4.23 3.77
CA LEU A 25 6.88 -3.09 4.57
C LEU A 25 7.51 -3.54 5.88
N ALA A 26 8.48 -2.76 6.36
CA ALA A 26 9.00 -2.85 7.71
C ALA A 26 8.96 -1.45 8.31
N GLU A 27 8.23 -1.28 9.42
CA GLU A 27 7.96 0.00 10.05
C GLU A 27 8.57 0.05 11.47
N SER A 28 8.97 1.25 11.91
CA SER A 28 9.50 1.46 13.26
C SER A 28 8.83 2.67 13.91
N CYS A 29 9.22 3.88 13.50
CA CYS A 29 8.68 5.11 14.08
C CYS A 29 7.22 5.38 13.68
N THR A 30 6.75 4.78 12.59
CA THR A 30 5.41 4.99 12.05
C THR A 30 4.36 4.06 12.66
N ALA A 31 4.78 3.05 13.44
CA ALA A 31 3.88 2.15 14.17
C ALA A 31 2.69 1.64 13.31
N SER A 32 3.01 1.11 12.13
CA SER A 32 2.04 0.57 11.15
C SER A 32 1.13 1.60 10.47
N PHE A 33 1.39 2.91 10.60
CA PHE A 33 0.58 3.92 9.93
C PHE A 33 0.61 3.76 8.40
N ILE A 34 1.75 3.42 7.78
CA ILE A 34 1.84 3.32 6.32
C ILE A 34 1.12 2.07 5.82
N SER A 35 1.37 0.91 6.42
CA SER A 35 0.65 -0.33 6.10
C SER A 35 -0.85 -0.18 6.32
N SER A 36 -1.29 0.57 7.35
CA SER A 36 -2.70 0.88 7.56
C SER A 36 -3.32 1.64 6.37
N LEU A 37 -2.61 2.61 5.78
CA LEU A 37 -3.11 3.35 4.61
C LEU A 37 -3.27 2.43 3.38
N ILE A 38 -2.38 1.44 3.24
CA ILE A 38 -2.41 0.49 2.12
C ILE A 38 -3.58 -0.48 2.24
N VAL A 39 -3.77 -1.12 3.40
CA VAL A 39 -4.79 -2.18 3.57
C VAL A 39 -6.24 -1.67 3.43
N HIS A 40 -6.47 -0.37 3.60
CA HIS A 40 -7.79 0.23 3.39
C HIS A 40 -8.13 0.47 1.91
N LEU A 41 -7.19 0.29 0.97
CA LEU A 41 -7.48 0.34 -0.45
C LEU A 41 -8.12 -0.98 -0.91
N PRO A 42 -9.31 -0.95 -1.54
CA PRO A 42 -9.87 -2.15 -2.18
C PRO A 42 -8.91 -2.73 -3.23
N GLY A 43 -8.65 -4.04 -3.13
CA GLY A 43 -7.68 -4.74 -3.98
C GLY A 43 -6.22 -4.62 -3.51
N ALA A 44 -5.96 -4.12 -2.29
CA ALA A 44 -4.60 -4.06 -1.75
C ALA A 44 -3.89 -5.42 -1.72
N SER A 45 -4.62 -6.51 -1.49
CA SER A 45 -4.08 -7.88 -1.52
C SER A 45 -3.51 -8.31 -2.87
N ASP A 46 -3.85 -7.63 -3.97
CA ASP A 46 -3.28 -7.92 -5.30
C ASP A 46 -1.78 -7.60 -5.37
N PHE A 47 -1.28 -6.73 -4.47
CA PHE A 47 0.11 -6.26 -4.50
C PHE A 47 0.78 -6.13 -3.13
N PHE A 48 0.03 -6.06 -2.03
CA PHE A 48 0.59 -5.94 -0.69
C PHE A 48 0.65 -7.30 0.00
N ASP A 49 1.86 -7.75 0.31
CA ASP A 49 2.14 -9.11 0.79
C ASP A 49 2.22 -9.17 2.32
N SER A 50 3.05 -8.33 2.92
CA SER A 50 3.36 -8.44 4.36
C SER A 50 3.84 -7.11 4.97
N ALA A 51 3.68 -6.97 6.28
CA ALA A 51 4.23 -5.88 7.08
C ALA A 51 4.80 -6.39 8.41
N VAL A 52 5.86 -5.73 8.88
CA VAL A 52 6.49 -5.92 10.20
C VAL A 52 6.53 -4.60 10.94
#